data_AF-A0A8U7NHZ7-F1
#
_entry.id   AF-A0A8U7NHZ7-F1
#
_cell.length_a   1.000
_cell.length_b   1.000
_cell.length_c   1.000
_cell.angle_alpha   90.00
_cell.angle_beta   90.00
_cell.angle_gamma   90.00
#
_symmetry.space_group_name_H-M   'P 1'
#
loop_
_entity.id
_entity.type
_entity.pdbx_description
1 polymer ?
#
loop_
_entity_poly.entity_id
_entity_poly.type
_entity_poly.pdbx_seq_one_letter_code
_entity_poly.pdbx_strand_id
1 'polypeptide(L)'
;MTVKQSMRSGFQACEHQQHLSPGHGGAWHMGLALSSVLLHRGTATVTDRSWLNSGSIWLKVTPFGFRKILRWIKEEYNNPPIYVTENGVSERGAFQFNDTWRMHYYRTYINEALKAVALDGVDLRGYTAWTLMDNFEWAVGYQEKFGLYHVNFSDPALPRRPKASAKYYSQIINCNGFPDPATGPHPCLEQEPEVTPTEPTLGAADSVSFLGLELTSQNAEIALYMLFALSAVGALGLALFAYKYGKSSKRSHKQSHMELSNKM
;
A
#
# COMPACT_ATOMS: atom_id res chain seq x y z
N MET A 1 -11.37 -28.14 3.92
CA MET A 1 -10.22 -29.04 4.07
C MET A 1 -8.96 -28.18 4.19
N THR A 2 -8.30 -28.26 5.33
CA THR A 2 -7.12 -27.47 5.72
C THR A 2 -5.89 -27.93 4.94
N VAL A 3 -5.08 -27.00 4.42
CA VAL A 3 -3.74 -27.34 3.89
C VAL A 3 -2.68 -26.45 4.55
N LYS A 4 -1.91 -27.08 5.44
CA LYS A 4 -0.64 -26.62 5.99
C LYS A 4 0.48 -26.75 4.94
N GLN A 5 1.34 -25.73 4.90
CA GLN A 5 2.81 -25.77 4.74
C GLN A 5 3.47 -26.83 3.84
N SER A 6 4.28 -26.39 2.86
CA SER A 6 5.72 -26.69 2.83
C SER A 6 6.44 -25.85 1.77
N MET A 7 7.42 -25.08 2.22
CA MET A 7 8.43 -24.38 1.43
C MET A 7 9.51 -25.37 0.95
N ARG A 8 10.09 -25.16 -0.25
CA ARG A 8 11.54 -25.02 -0.47
C ARG A 8 11.92 -24.85 -1.95
N SER A 9 12.81 -23.87 -2.13
CA SER A 9 13.94 -23.76 -3.09
C SER A 9 13.69 -23.68 -4.60
N GLY A 10 14.26 -22.63 -5.20
CA GLY A 10 14.69 -22.64 -6.61
C GLY A 10 14.69 -21.29 -7.31
N PHE A 11 15.33 -20.25 -6.76
CA PHE A 11 15.62 -19.02 -7.50
C PHE A 11 17.00 -19.17 -8.16
N GLN A 12 17.05 -19.11 -9.49
CA GLN A 12 18.30 -18.92 -10.23
C GLN A 12 18.06 -17.83 -11.27
N ALA A 13 18.74 -16.70 -11.05
CA ALA A 13 18.73 -15.53 -11.91
C ALA A 13 19.59 -15.78 -13.15
N CYS A 14 19.12 -15.34 -14.32
CA CYS A 14 19.96 -15.11 -15.49
C CYS A 14 20.09 -13.61 -15.73
N GLU A 15 21.33 -13.15 -15.61
CA GLU A 15 21.80 -11.80 -15.82
C GLU A 15 22.29 -11.68 -17.28
N HIS A 16 21.78 -10.69 -18.02
CA HIS A 16 22.39 -10.29 -19.29
C HIS A 16 22.58 -8.78 -19.34
N GLN A 17 23.86 -8.41 -19.34
CA GLN A 17 24.39 -7.06 -19.48
C GLN A 17 23.97 -6.46 -20.84
N GLN A 18 23.55 -5.20 -20.83
CA GLN A 18 23.61 -4.35 -22.00
C GLN A 18 24.33 -3.04 -21.67
N HIS A 19 25.34 -2.76 -22.49
CA HIS A 19 26.18 -1.57 -22.51
C HIS A 19 25.35 -0.27 -22.56
N LEU A 20 25.69 0.69 -21.71
CA LEU A 20 25.23 2.08 -21.79
C LEU A 20 26.41 2.99 -22.18
N SER A 21 26.19 3.86 -23.17
CA SER A 21 27.01 5.06 -23.42
C SER A 21 26.24 6.32 -22.97
N PRO A 22 26.92 7.39 -22.51
CA PRO A 22 26.31 8.45 -21.72
C PRO A 22 25.90 9.67 -22.55
N GLY A 23 24.75 10.27 -22.22
CA GLY A 23 24.27 11.51 -22.83
C GLY A 23 23.29 12.28 -21.94
N HIS A 24 23.84 13.14 -21.09
CA HIS A 24 23.37 14.46 -20.61
C HIS A 24 21.86 14.76 -20.42
N GLY A 25 21.55 15.24 -19.20
CA GLY A 25 20.47 16.21 -18.95
C GLY A 25 19.33 15.68 -18.09
N GLY A 26 19.36 16.01 -16.78
CA GLY A 26 18.35 15.58 -15.82
C GLY A 26 17.02 16.32 -15.94
N ALA A 27 15.93 15.62 -15.57
CA ALA A 27 14.83 16.10 -14.72
C ALA A 27 13.59 15.17 -14.78
N TRP A 28 13.18 14.66 -13.60
CA TRP A 28 11.84 14.18 -13.20
C TRP A 28 11.19 13.00 -13.95
N HIS A 29 11.43 11.76 -13.47
CA HIS A 29 10.71 10.57 -13.94
C HIS A 29 10.34 9.61 -12.79
N MET A 30 9.20 9.85 -12.12
CA MET A 30 8.51 8.82 -11.32
C MET A 30 7.30 8.19 -12.02
N GLY A 31 6.96 8.63 -13.24
CA GLY A 31 5.95 7.97 -14.10
C GLY A 31 6.50 6.86 -15.00
N LEU A 32 7.81 6.61 -15.01
CA LEU A 32 8.46 5.75 -16.00
C LEU A 32 8.54 4.26 -15.65
N ALA A 33 8.36 3.86 -14.39
CA ALA A 33 8.51 2.46 -14.04
C ALA A 33 7.42 1.58 -14.68
N LEU A 34 6.16 2.04 -14.69
CA LEU A 34 5.07 1.34 -15.38
C LEU A 34 5.12 1.54 -16.90
N SER A 35 5.51 2.73 -17.38
CA SER A 35 5.57 3.02 -18.82
C SER A 35 6.67 2.25 -19.56
N SER A 36 7.83 2.03 -18.93
CA SER A 36 8.96 1.32 -19.54
C SER A 36 8.67 -0.16 -19.80
N VAL A 37 7.98 -0.85 -18.88
CA VAL A 37 7.59 -2.26 -19.05
C VAL A 37 6.51 -2.42 -20.13
N LEU A 38 5.52 -1.52 -20.15
CA LEU A 38 4.43 -1.55 -21.12
C LEU A 38 4.94 -1.31 -22.55
N LEU A 39 5.86 -0.37 -22.73
CA LEU A 39 6.45 -0.06 -24.02
C LEU A 39 7.33 -1.21 -24.55
N HIS A 40 8.06 -1.90 -23.66
CA HIS A 40 8.96 -2.99 -24.05
C HIS A 40 8.20 -4.22 -24.59
N ARG A 41 6.95 -4.43 -24.15
CA ARG A 41 6.06 -5.50 -24.66
C ARG A 41 5.11 -5.05 -25.78
N GLY A 42 5.27 -3.83 -26.31
CA GLY A 42 4.40 -3.30 -27.36
C GLY A 42 2.95 -3.07 -26.93
N THR A 43 2.71 -2.88 -25.63
CA THR A 43 1.35 -2.67 -25.10
C THR A 43 0.99 -1.19 -25.11
N ALA A 44 -0.23 -0.86 -25.54
CA ALA A 44 -0.75 0.50 -25.55
C ALA A 44 -1.86 0.66 -24.52
N THR A 45 -1.92 1.81 -23.86
CA THR A 45 -3.05 2.17 -23.00
C THR A 45 -4.19 2.67 -23.88
N VAL A 46 -5.34 2.00 -23.81
CA VAL A 46 -6.57 2.41 -24.51
C VAL A 46 -7.60 2.81 -23.48
N THR A 47 -8.21 3.98 -23.66
CA THR A 47 -9.30 4.48 -22.82
C THR A 47 -10.52 4.78 -23.67
N ASP A 48 -11.68 4.27 -23.26
CA ASP A 48 -12.96 4.62 -23.88
C ASP A 48 -13.60 5.80 -23.14
N ARG A 49 -14.25 6.71 -23.88
CA ARG A 49 -14.96 7.88 -23.32
C ARG A 49 -16.25 7.50 -22.59
N SER A 50 -16.82 6.34 -22.89
CA SER A 50 -18.00 5.78 -22.22
C SER A 50 -17.69 5.19 -20.84
N TRP A 51 -16.41 4.93 -20.54
CA TRP A 51 -16.03 4.41 -19.23
C TRP A 51 -16.15 5.48 -18.16
N LEU A 52 -16.63 5.05 -17.00
CA LEU A 52 -16.90 5.96 -15.91
C LEU A 52 -15.58 6.46 -15.30
N ASN A 53 -15.55 7.76 -15.00
CA ASN A 53 -14.39 8.43 -14.43
C ASN A 53 -14.31 8.20 -12.92
N SER A 54 -13.13 8.43 -12.36
CA SER A 54 -12.89 8.48 -10.92
C SER A 54 -12.24 9.83 -10.55
N GLY A 55 -11.81 9.98 -9.31
CA GLY A 55 -10.99 11.11 -8.88
C GLY A 55 -9.65 11.20 -9.59
N SER A 56 -9.12 10.09 -10.10
CA SER A 56 -7.82 10.02 -10.77
C SER A 56 -7.99 9.95 -12.28
N ILE A 57 -7.22 10.75 -13.03
CA ILE A 57 -7.32 10.81 -14.49
C ILE A 57 -7.01 9.47 -15.18
N TRP A 58 -6.11 8.68 -14.58
CA TRP A 58 -5.63 7.40 -15.07
C TRP A 58 -6.52 6.23 -14.70
N LEU A 59 -7.43 6.39 -13.73
CA LEU A 59 -8.26 5.31 -13.19
C LEU A 59 -9.67 5.40 -13.79
N LYS A 60 -9.94 4.52 -14.76
CA LYS A 60 -11.27 4.32 -15.34
C LYS A 60 -11.93 3.08 -14.74
N VAL A 61 -13.24 3.13 -14.53
CA VAL A 61 -13.98 2.02 -13.93
C VAL A 61 -14.35 0.98 -15.00
N THR A 62 -13.56 -0.09 -15.08
CA THR A 62 -13.71 -1.18 -16.06
C THR A 62 -13.68 -2.57 -15.40
N PRO A 63 -14.71 -2.94 -14.61
CA PRO A 63 -14.72 -4.19 -13.83
C PRO A 63 -14.51 -5.44 -14.69
N PHE A 64 -15.01 -5.47 -15.93
CA PHE A 64 -14.79 -6.57 -16.88
C PHE A 64 -13.30 -6.80 -17.20
N GLY A 65 -12.48 -5.75 -17.15
CA GLY A 65 -11.03 -5.84 -17.36
C GLY A 65 -10.35 -6.62 -16.24
N PHE A 66 -10.89 -6.56 -15.02
CA PHE A 66 -10.33 -7.24 -13.86
C PHE A 66 -10.41 -8.76 -13.99
N ARG A 67 -11.55 -9.30 -14.41
CA ARG A 67 -11.66 -10.74 -14.73
C ARG A 67 -10.75 -11.15 -15.87
N LYS A 68 -10.65 -10.32 -16.92
CA LYS A 68 -9.78 -10.59 -18.08
C LYS A 68 -8.30 -10.68 -17.68
N ILE A 69 -7.80 -9.75 -16.85
CA ILE A 69 -6.39 -9.79 -16.44
C ILE A 69 -6.11 -10.98 -15.51
N LEU A 70 -7.03 -11.33 -14.61
CA LEU A 70 -6.89 -12.53 -13.76
C LEU A 70 -6.84 -13.81 -14.61
N ARG A 71 -7.70 -13.91 -15.62
CA ARG A 71 -7.68 -15.04 -16.57
C ARG A 71 -6.40 -15.06 -17.38
N TRP A 72 -5.94 -13.92 -17.89
CA TRP A 72 -4.70 -13.83 -18.64
C TRP A 72 -3.49 -14.26 -17.80
N ILE A 73 -3.40 -13.81 -16.54
CA ILE A 73 -2.35 -14.26 -15.60
C ILE A 73 -2.40 -15.78 -15.42
N LYS A 74 -3.61 -16.34 -15.27
CA LYS A 74 -3.78 -17.79 -15.18
C LYS A 74 -3.24 -18.51 -16.43
N GLU A 75 -3.63 -18.06 -17.62
CA GLU A 75 -3.26 -18.69 -18.89
C GLU A 75 -1.75 -18.57 -19.17
N GLU A 76 -1.18 -17.40 -18.90
CA GLU A 76 0.24 -17.09 -19.16
C GLU A 76 1.19 -17.78 -18.16
N TYR A 77 0.80 -17.84 -16.88
CA TYR A 77 1.67 -18.27 -15.79
C TYR A 77 1.27 -19.62 -15.17
N ASN A 78 0.47 -20.42 -15.89
CA ASN A 78 0.03 -21.76 -15.46
C ASN A 78 -0.71 -21.76 -14.11
N ASN A 79 -1.71 -20.88 -13.98
CA ASN A 79 -2.60 -20.74 -12.83
C ASN A 79 -1.88 -20.63 -11.47
N PRO A 80 -1.00 -19.61 -11.29
CA PRO A 80 -0.34 -19.43 -10.01
C PRO A 80 -1.35 -19.00 -8.93
N PRO A 81 -1.04 -19.19 -7.64
CA PRO A 81 -1.79 -18.57 -6.55
C PRO A 81 -1.74 -17.04 -6.65
N ILE A 82 -2.89 -16.38 -6.68
CA ILE A 82 -3.02 -14.92 -6.79
C ILE A 82 -3.56 -14.32 -5.50
N TYR A 83 -2.95 -13.22 -5.09
CA TYR A 83 -3.47 -12.31 -4.07
C TYR A 83 -3.61 -10.93 -4.69
N VAL A 84 -4.82 -10.38 -4.68
CA VAL A 84 -5.06 -9.00 -5.09
C VAL A 84 -4.68 -8.12 -3.90
N THR A 85 -3.50 -7.52 -3.97
CA THR A 85 -2.96 -6.69 -2.88
C THR A 85 -3.58 -5.30 -2.83
N GLU A 86 -4.04 -4.78 -3.96
CA GLU A 86 -4.67 -3.47 -4.04
C GLU A 86 -5.77 -3.48 -5.11
N ASN A 87 -6.96 -3.01 -4.73
CA ASN A 87 -8.01 -2.66 -5.67
C ASN A 87 -8.92 -1.60 -5.03
N GLY A 88 -9.19 -0.51 -5.74
CA GLY A 88 -9.89 0.63 -5.16
C GLY A 88 -10.20 1.74 -6.18
N VAL A 89 -10.96 2.74 -5.72
CA VAL A 89 -11.36 3.89 -6.53
C VAL A 89 -11.22 5.20 -5.75
N SER A 90 -10.67 6.20 -6.42
CA SER A 90 -10.57 7.56 -5.90
C SER A 90 -11.85 8.34 -6.14
N GLU A 91 -12.13 9.26 -5.24
CA GLU A 91 -13.06 10.36 -5.46
C GLU A 91 -12.34 11.69 -5.24
N ARG A 92 -12.75 12.70 -6.03
CA ARG A 92 -12.37 14.11 -5.86
C ARG A 92 -13.63 14.94 -5.61
N GLY A 93 -13.45 16.07 -4.92
CA GLY A 93 -14.53 17.03 -4.68
C GLY A 93 -15.04 16.99 -3.23
N ALA A 94 -16.28 17.44 -3.05
CA ALA A 94 -16.89 17.54 -1.73
C ALA A 94 -17.00 16.16 -1.07
N PHE A 95 -16.52 16.05 0.16
CA PHE A 95 -16.58 14.82 0.93
C PHE A 95 -18.05 14.44 1.24
N GLN A 96 -18.37 13.15 1.06
CA GLN A 96 -19.65 12.57 1.43
C GLN A 96 -19.43 11.24 2.16
N PHE A 97 -20.14 11.05 3.27
CA PHE A 97 -20.15 9.76 3.97
C PHE A 97 -20.86 8.66 3.19
N ASN A 98 -21.83 9.03 2.35
CA ASN A 98 -22.57 8.10 1.50
C ASN A 98 -21.90 7.98 0.12
N ASP A 99 -20.77 7.27 0.07
CA ASP A 99 -19.95 7.07 -1.12
C ASP A 99 -20.46 5.92 -2.00
N THR A 100 -21.65 6.12 -2.56
CA THR A 100 -22.33 5.15 -3.45
C THR A 100 -21.48 4.73 -4.65
N TRP A 101 -20.63 5.64 -5.13
CA TRP A 101 -19.68 5.38 -6.19
C TRP A 101 -18.68 4.27 -5.84
N ARG A 102 -18.08 4.36 -4.66
CA ARG A 102 -17.13 3.37 -4.15
C ARG A 102 -17.81 2.04 -3.85
N MET A 103 -19.05 2.06 -3.33
CA MET A 103 -19.86 0.84 -3.18
C MET A 103 -20.07 0.13 -4.51
N HIS A 104 -20.44 0.86 -5.56
CA HIS A 104 -20.61 0.29 -6.90
C HIS A 104 -19.30 -0.30 -7.45
N TYR A 105 -18.18 0.39 -7.27
CA TYR A 105 -16.87 -0.10 -7.68
C TYR A 105 -16.54 -1.44 -7.01
N TYR A 106 -16.56 -1.51 -5.67
CA TYR A 106 -16.24 -2.75 -4.95
C TYR A 106 -17.22 -3.88 -5.31
N ARG A 107 -18.52 -3.59 -5.39
CA ARG A 107 -19.52 -4.58 -5.82
C ARG A 107 -19.16 -5.20 -7.16
N THR A 108 -18.86 -4.37 -8.15
CA THR A 108 -18.63 -4.85 -9.53
C THR A 108 -17.29 -5.57 -9.67
N TYR A 109 -16.22 -5.07 -9.08
CA TYR A 109 -14.90 -5.70 -9.15
C TYR A 109 -14.82 -7.01 -8.36
N ILE A 110 -15.37 -7.06 -7.15
CA ILE A 110 -15.40 -8.29 -6.35
C ILE A 110 -16.27 -9.34 -7.05
N ASN A 111 -17.39 -8.95 -7.65
CA ASN A 111 -18.20 -9.87 -8.45
C ASN A 111 -17.43 -10.45 -9.64
N GLU A 112 -16.64 -9.64 -10.35
CA GLU A 112 -15.79 -10.13 -11.44
C GLU A 112 -14.64 -11.03 -10.95
N ALA A 113 -14.06 -10.77 -9.78
CA ALA A 113 -13.11 -11.67 -9.13
C ALA A 113 -13.75 -13.02 -8.75
N LEU A 114 -14.94 -13.00 -8.14
CA LEU A 114 -15.67 -14.22 -7.80
C LEU A 114 -16.03 -15.03 -9.05
N LYS A 115 -16.42 -14.37 -10.16
CA LYS A 115 -16.61 -15.04 -11.45
C LYS A 115 -15.30 -15.62 -12.00
N ALA A 116 -14.16 -14.96 -11.83
CA ALA A 116 -12.86 -15.50 -12.25
C ALA A 116 -12.54 -16.80 -11.50
N VAL A 117 -12.86 -16.88 -10.20
CA VAL A 117 -12.72 -18.11 -9.42
C VAL A 117 -13.73 -19.17 -9.88
N ALA A 118 -15.01 -18.85 -9.84
CA ALA A 118 -16.09 -19.82 -10.01
C ALA A 118 -16.27 -20.30 -11.46
N LEU A 119 -16.08 -19.43 -12.45
CA LEU A 119 -16.33 -19.72 -13.86
C LEU A 119 -15.05 -19.96 -14.64
N ASP A 120 -13.97 -19.24 -14.33
CA ASP A 120 -12.71 -19.34 -15.07
C ASP A 120 -11.68 -20.22 -14.36
N GLY A 121 -11.91 -20.66 -13.11
CA GLY A 121 -11.00 -21.53 -12.36
C GLY A 121 -9.66 -20.90 -12.01
N VAL A 122 -9.63 -19.59 -11.76
CA VAL A 122 -8.44 -18.86 -11.29
C VAL A 122 -8.18 -19.16 -9.81
N ASP A 123 -6.93 -19.50 -9.43
CA ASP A 123 -6.52 -19.69 -8.03
C ASP A 123 -6.33 -18.34 -7.31
N LEU A 124 -7.44 -17.62 -7.08
CA LEU A 124 -7.45 -16.37 -6.31
C LEU A 124 -7.70 -16.66 -4.82
N ARG A 125 -6.73 -16.31 -3.96
CA ARG A 125 -6.73 -16.67 -2.54
C ARG A 125 -6.95 -15.51 -1.58
N GLY A 126 -6.83 -14.28 -2.05
CA GLY A 126 -7.05 -13.11 -1.20
C GLY A 126 -7.26 -11.83 -1.99
N TYR A 127 -7.90 -10.87 -1.33
CA TYR A 127 -8.25 -9.57 -1.89
C TYR A 127 -8.19 -8.52 -0.78
N THR A 128 -7.43 -7.46 -0.99
CA THR A 128 -7.31 -6.33 -0.05
C THR A 128 -7.71 -5.03 -0.73
N ALA A 129 -8.72 -4.39 -0.15
CA ALA A 129 -9.24 -3.10 -0.59
C ALA A 129 -8.18 -2.00 -0.41
N TRP A 130 -7.95 -1.20 -1.46
CA TRP A 130 -7.19 0.04 -1.37
C TRP A 130 -8.18 1.21 -1.21
N THR A 131 -8.30 1.79 -0.02
CA THR A 131 -7.50 1.55 1.19
C THR A 131 -8.37 1.56 2.43
N LEU A 132 -7.82 1.14 3.56
CA LEU A 132 -8.54 1.15 4.83
C LEU A 132 -9.05 2.56 5.16
N MET A 133 -8.21 3.59 5.04
CA MET A 133 -8.56 4.96 5.41
C MET A 133 -7.97 5.97 4.44
N ASP A 134 -8.60 7.14 4.32
CA ASP A 134 -8.07 8.24 3.51
C ASP A 134 -6.62 8.53 3.96
N ASN A 135 -5.70 8.65 3.01
CA ASN A 135 -4.27 8.80 3.26
C ASN A 135 -3.65 9.85 2.31
N PHE A 136 -2.33 9.98 2.35
CA PHE A 136 -1.58 10.84 1.45
C PHE A 136 -1.35 10.13 0.10
N GLU A 137 -2.04 10.57 -0.94
CA GLU A 137 -1.99 9.99 -2.29
C GLU A 137 -0.84 10.59 -3.11
N TRP A 138 0.39 10.31 -2.69
CA TRP A 138 1.62 10.61 -3.42
C TRP A 138 1.67 12.04 -3.99
N ALA A 139 1.86 12.19 -5.31
CA ALA A 139 1.95 13.48 -5.99
C ALA A 139 0.66 14.32 -5.92
N VAL A 140 -0.47 13.69 -5.59
CA VAL A 140 -1.79 14.34 -5.48
C VAL A 140 -2.08 14.83 -4.06
N GLY A 141 -1.33 14.37 -3.07
CA GLY A 141 -1.55 14.70 -1.66
C GLY A 141 -2.92 14.22 -1.18
N TYR A 142 -3.68 15.07 -0.49
CA TYR A 142 -4.96 14.69 0.15
C TYR A 142 -6.22 14.99 -0.71
N GLN A 143 -6.02 15.38 -1.98
CA GLN A 143 -7.13 15.76 -2.86
C GLN A 143 -7.93 14.55 -3.36
N GLU A 144 -7.26 13.41 -3.55
CA GLU A 144 -7.88 12.14 -3.94
C GLU A 144 -8.09 11.25 -2.74
N LYS A 145 -9.31 10.72 -2.59
CA LYS A 145 -9.69 9.90 -1.45
C LYS A 145 -10.02 8.50 -1.90
N PHE A 146 -9.24 7.51 -1.45
CA PHE A 146 -9.44 6.08 -1.72
C PHE A 146 -10.05 5.33 -0.54
N GLY A 147 -10.03 5.90 0.67
CA GLY A 147 -10.31 5.17 1.90
C GLY A 147 -11.76 4.74 2.06
N LEU A 148 -11.95 3.56 2.66
CA LEU A 148 -13.24 3.13 3.23
C LEU A 148 -13.62 3.97 4.45
N TYR A 149 -12.61 4.46 5.20
CA TYR A 149 -12.78 5.36 6.33
C TYR A 149 -12.32 6.77 5.96
N HIS A 150 -13.11 7.76 6.32
CA HIS A 150 -12.73 9.16 6.24
C HIS A 150 -11.78 9.53 7.39
N VAL A 151 -10.75 10.30 7.08
CA VAL A 151 -9.82 10.89 8.07
C VAL A 151 -9.95 12.40 8.03
N ASN A 152 -10.23 13.01 9.19
CA ASN A 152 -10.22 14.47 9.32
C ASN A 152 -8.78 14.97 9.53
N PHE A 153 -8.14 15.42 8.45
CA PHE A 153 -6.77 15.94 8.49
C PHE A 153 -6.63 17.34 9.12
N SER A 154 -7.74 18.05 9.36
CA SER A 154 -7.73 19.34 10.05
C SER A 154 -7.69 19.18 11.57
N ASP A 155 -8.06 18.01 12.09
CA ASP A 155 -8.03 17.68 13.51
C ASP A 155 -6.72 16.93 13.83
N PRO A 156 -5.87 17.43 14.74
CA PRO A 156 -4.65 16.74 15.16
C PRO A 156 -4.88 15.32 15.69
N ALA A 157 -6.07 15.00 16.22
CA ALA A 157 -6.41 13.66 16.69
C ALA A 157 -6.62 12.65 15.54
N LEU A 158 -6.74 13.13 14.29
CA LEU A 158 -6.94 12.33 13.08
C LEU A 158 -8.03 11.25 13.26
N PRO A 159 -9.27 11.63 13.61
CA PRO A 159 -10.35 10.67 13.83
C PRO A 159 -10.72 9.95 12.52
N ARG A 160 -10.91 8.64 12.59
CA ARG A 160 -11.38 7.79 11.48
C ARG A 160 -12.89 7.60 11.60
N ARG A 161 -13.63 7.88 10.54
CA ARG A 161 -15.09 7.69 10.51
C ARG A 161 -15.49 6.80 9.32
N PRO A 162 -16.26 5.71 9.53
CA PRO A 162 -16.60 4.79 8.46
C PRO A 162 -17.50 5.46 7.42
N LYS A 163 -17.20 5.26 6.14
CA LYS A 163 -18.10 5.62 5.03
C LYS A 163 -19.10 4.49 4.78
N ALA A 164 -20.11 4.73 3.94
CA ALA A 164 -21.08 3.71 3.55
C ALA A 164 -20.40 2.49 2.90
N SER A 165 -19.35 2.72 2.12
CA SER A 165 -18.52 1.66 1.54
C SER A 165 -17.83 0.75 2.55
N ALA A 166 -17.43 1.26 3.73
CA ALA A 166 -16.87 0.42 4.79
C ALA A 166 -17.90 -0.59 5.31
N LYS A 167 -19.12 -0.11 5.58
CA LYS A 167 -20.24 -0.97 6.01
C LYS A 167 -20.60 -1.99 4.93
N TYR A 168 -20.66 -1.56 3.67
CA TYR A 168 -20.96 -2.43 2.54
C TYR A 168 -19.88 -3.50 2.31
N TYR A 169 -18.60 -3.13 2.41
CA TYR A 169 -17.49 -4.08 2.30
C TYR A 169 -17.51 -5.10 3.45
N SER A 170 -17.83 -4.68 4.67
CA SER A 170 -18.03 -5.59 5.81
C SER A 170 -19.16 -6.59 5.57
N GLN A 171 -20.26 -6.17 4.93
CA GLN A 171 -21.36 -7.09 4.57
C GLN A 171 -20.89 -8.16 3.58
N ILE A 172 -20.13 -7.78 2.54
CA ILE A 172 -19.59 -8.75 1.58
C ILE A 172 -18.71 -9.79 2.28
N ILE A 173 -17.87 -9.35 3.23
CA ILE A 173 -17.01 -10.25 4.02
C ILE A 173 -17.87 -11.18 4.87
N ASN A 174 -18.80 -10.64 5.66
CA ASN A 174 -19.66 -11.42 6.56
C ASN A 174 -20.51 -12.44 5.80
N CYS A 175 -21.00 -12.07 4.62
CA CYS A 175 -21.78 -12.94 3.74
C CYS A 175 -20.92 -13.88 2.89
N ASN A 176 -19.60 -13.77 2.95
CA ASN A 176 -18.66 -14.49 2.09
C ASN A 176 -19.03 -14.40 0.59
N GLY A 177 -19.45 -13.21 0.14
CA GLY A 177 -19.92 -12.97 -1.23
C GLY A 177 -21.22 -12.17 -1.30
N PHE A 178 -21.99 -12.41 -2.37
CA PHE A 178 -23.25 -11.71 -2.64
C PHE A 178 -24.42 -12.69 -2.48
N PRO A 179 -25.26 -12.53 -1.44
CA PRO A 179 -26.48 -13.33 -1.29
C PRO A 179 -27.43 -13.12 -2.47
N ASP A 180 -28.18 -14.17 -2.83
CA ASP A 180 -29.20 -14.10 -3.88
C ASP A 180 -30.40 -13.28 -3.38
N PRO A 181 -30.74 -12.14 -4.02
CA PRO A 181 -31.90 -11.34 -3.65
C PRO A 181 -33.22 -12.13 -3.66
N ALA A 182 -33.33 -13.20 -4.46
CA ALA A 182 -34.52 -14.03 -4.54
C ALA A 182 -34.76 -14.88 -3.28
N THR A 183 -33.70 -15.14 -2.48
CA THR A 183 -33.79 -15.96 -1.26
C THR A 183 -34.24 -15.18 -0.02
N GLY A 184 -34.55 -13.89 -0.18
CA GLY A 184 -34.94 -12.99 0.91
C GLY A 184 -33.75 -12.40 1.67
N PRO A 185 -33.99 -11.70 2.80
CA PRO A 185 -32.91 -11.14 3.62
C PRO A 185 -32.06 -12.27 4.20
N HIS A 186 -30.80 -12.35 3.77
CA HIS A 186 -29.88 -13.37 4.24
C HIS A 186 -29.42 -13.07 5.68
N PRO A 187 -29.31 -14.05 6.59
CA PRO A 187 -28.93 -13.82 8.00
C PRO A 187 -27.63 -13.04 8.20
N CYS A 188 -26.66 -13.16 7.29
CA CYS A 188 -25.41 -12.39 7.31
C CYS A 188 -25.59 -10.87 7.14
N LEU A 189 -26.77 -10.41 6.68
CA LEU A 189 -27.10 -9.00 6.52
C LEU A 189 -27.78 -8.42 7.77
N GLU A 190 -28.12 -9.26 8.74
CA GLU A 190 -28.58 -8.80 10.04
C GLU A 190 -27.44 -8.01 10.69
N GLN A 191 -27.70 -6.73 10.97
CA GLN A 191 -26.73 -5.91 11.70
C GLN A 191 -26.72 -6.41 13.13
N GLU A 192 -25.54 -6.78 13.63
CA GLU A 192 -25.36 -6.87 15.08
C GLU A 192 -25.81 -5.53 15.69
N PRO A 193 -26.55 -5.55 16.80
CA PRO A 193 -27.07 -4.34 17.41
C PRO A 193 -25.92 -3.36 17.59
N GLU A 194 -26.12 -2.12 17.11
CA GLU A 194 -25.19 -1.03 17.31
C GLU A 194 -24.89 -0.96 18.81
N VAL A 195 -23.70 -1.42 19.20
CA VAL A 195 -23.20 -1.25 20.55
C VAL A 195 -23.09 0.25 20.72
N THR A 196 -24.12 0.85 21.31
CA THR A 196 -24.12 2.24 21.72
C THR A 196 -22.85 2.39 22.54
N PRO A 197 -21.91 3.29 22.19
CA PRO A 197 -20.70 3.45 22.97
C PRO A 197 -21.12 3.73 24.39
N THR A 198 -20.97 2.73 25.26
CA THR A 198 -21.03 2.95 26.69
C THR A 198 -19.94 3.98 26.93
N GLU A 199 -20.37 5.12 27.43
CA GLU A 199 -19.54 6.20 27.94
C GLU A 199 -18.28 5.59 28.58
N PRO A 200 -17.07 5.95 28.12
CA PRO A 200 -15.86 5.32 28.62
C PRO A 200 -15.85 5.50 30.14
N THR A 201 -15.94 4.36 30.83
CA THR A 201 -15.81 4.30 32.27
C THR A 201 -14.43 4.86 32.59
N LEU A 202 -14.43 6.05 33.18
CA LEU A 202 -13.23 6.74 33.64
C LEU A 202 -12.52 5.84 34.66
N GLY A 203 -11.52 5.07 34.21
CA GLY A 203 -10.73 4.23 35.13
C GLY A 203 -10.19 2.90 34.60
N ALA A 204 -9.66 2.84 33.39
CA ALA A 204 -8.77 1.74 33.00
C ALA A 204 -7.50 2.32 32.41
N ALA A 205 -6.40 2.16 33.15
CA ALA A 205 -5.08 2.74 32.97
C ALA A 205 -4.60 2.84 31.52
N ASP A 206 -4.24 4.06 31.11
CA ASP A 206 -3.55 4.42 29.87
C ASP A 206 -2.10 3.89 29.86
N SER A 207 -1.86 2.58 30.02
CA SER A 207 -0.52 2.01 29.83
C SER A 207 -0.38 1.35 28.47
N VAL A 208 0.70 1.69 27.77
CA VAL A 208 1.12 1.10 26.50
C VAL A 208 2.49 0.45 26.71
N SER A 209 2.64 -0.77 26.20
CA SER A 209 3.92 -1.49 26.26
C SER A 209 4.88 -0.95 25.20
N PHE A 210 5.94 -0.27 25.63
CA PHE A 210 6.97 0.29 24.75
C PHE A 210 8.35 -0.23 25.18
N LEU A 211 9.03 -0.96 24.30
CA LEU A 211 10.33 -1.62 24.58
C LEU A 211 10.33 -2.54 25.82
N GLY A 212 9.18 -3.18 26.09
CA GLY A 212 9.00 -4.06 27.25
C GLY A 212 8.77 -3.32 28.57
N LEU A 213 8.53 -2.00 28.53
CA LEU A 213 8.15 -1.18 29.67
C LEU A 213 6.68 -0.78 29.55
N GLU A 214 5.91 -0.90 30.63
CA GLU A 214 4.55 -0.37 30.71
C GLU A 214 4.62 1.13 31.02
N LEU A 215 4.36 1.96 30.01
CA LEU A 215 4.46 3.42 30.10
C LEU A 215 3.14 4.08 29.78
N THR A 216 2.89 5.27 30.31
CA THR A 216 1.76 6.08 29.85
C THR A 216 1.98 6.55 28.41
N SER A 217 0.90 6.79 27.67
CA SER A 217 0.95 7.25 26.27
C SER A 217 1.88 8.47 26.08
N GLN A 218 1.79 9.44 26.99
CA GLN A 218 2.62 10.64 27.00
C GLN A 218 4.11 10.34 27.30
N ASN A 219 4.39 9.38 28.20
CA ASN A 219 5.77 8.98 28.52
C ASN A 219 6.40 8.16 27.38
N ALA A 220 5.62 7.34 26.68
CA ALA A 220 6.08 6.57 25.52
C ALA A 220 6.47 7.50 24.35
N GLU A 221 5.69 8.56 24.12
CA GLU A 221 5.97 9.58 23.11
C GLU A 221 7.29 10.32 23.40
N ILE A 222 7.48 10.76 24.65
CA ILE A 222 8.74 11.41 25.08
C ILE A 222 9.93 10.44 24.94
N ALA A 223 9.76 9.18 25.37
CA ALA A 223 10.81 8.17 25.26
C ALA A 223 11.24 7.93 23.81
N LEU A 224 10.27 7.85 22.89
CA LEU A 224 10.52 7.68 21.46
C LEU A 224 11.31 8.86 20.88
N TYR A 225 10.92 10.10 21.20
CA TYR A 225 11.66 11.28 20.74
C TYR A 225 13.08 11.34 21.27
N MET A 226 13.30 10.98 22.54
CA MET A 226 14.63 10.96 23.15
C MET A 226 15.52 9.87 22.52
N LEU A 227 14.98 8.68 22.28
CA LEU A 227 15.69 7.60 21.58
C LEU A 227 16.07 8.00 20.14
N PHE A 228 15.14 8.62 19.42
CA PHE A 228 15.40 9.10 18.07
C PHE A 228 16.47 10.20 18.06
N ALA A 229 16.40 11.17 18.97
CA ALA A 229 17.41 12.23 19.08
C ALA A 229 18.80 11.67 19.42
N LEU A 230 18.89 10.73 20.37
CA LEU A 230 20.15 10.10 20.75
C LEU A 230 20.76 9.27 19.61
N SER A 231 19.94 8.52 18.88
CA SER A 231 20.41 7.75 17.71
C SER A 231 20.87 8.66 16.56
N ALA A 232 20.17 9.77 16.31
CA ALA A 232 20.56 10.74 15.31
C ALA A 232 21.91 11.41 15.66
N VAL A 233 22.08 11.84 16.91
CA VAL A 233 23.35 12.43 17.39
C VAL A 233 24.48 11.39 17.34
N GLY A 234 24.20 10.14 17.71
CA GLY A 234 25.15 9.04 17.60
C GLY A 234 25.61 8.77 16.16
N ALA A 235 24.67 8.74 15.22
CA ALA A 235 24.96 8.55 13.79
C ALA A 235 25.79 9.71 13.21
N LEU A 236 25.43 10.95 13.56
CA LEU A 236 26.21 12.15 13.20
C LEU A 236 27.63 12.12 13.79
N GLY A 237 27.76 11.73 15.06
CA GLY A 237 29.05 11.56 15.73
C GLY A 237 29.94 10.52 15.03
N LEU A 238 29.37 9.35 14.69
CA LEU A 238 30.07 8.29 13.95
C LEU A 238 30.48 8.75 12.54
N ALA A 239 29.59 9.46 11.83
CA ALA A 239 29.90 10.01 10.51
C ALA A 239 31.05 11.04 10.57
N LEU A 240 31.03 11.93 11.57
CA LEU A 240 32.10 12.91 11.79
C LEU A 240 33.42 12.24 12.20
N PHE A 241 33.37 11.19 13.02
CA PHE A 241 34.53 10.41 13.42
C PHE A 241 35.15 9.69 12.22
N ALA A 242 34.33 9.00 11.41
CA ALA A 242 34.75 8.35 10.18
C ALA A 242 35.34 9.36 9.18
N TYR A 243 34.72 10.55 9.06
CA TYR A 243 35.22 11.64 8.22
C TYR A 243 36.59 12.14 8.69
N LYS A 244 36.78 12.39 9.99
CA LYS A 244 38.07 12.82 10.55
C LYS A 244 39.14 11.75 10.41
N TYR A 245 38.80 10.49 10.69
CA TYR A 245 39.73 9.36 10.57
C TYR A 245 40.18 9.16 9.12
N GLY A 246 39.25 9.17 8.17
CA GLY A 246 39.55 9.10 6.74
C GLY A 246 40.41 10.27 6.24
N LYS A 247 40.17 11.50 6.75
CA LYS A 247 40.98 12.67 6.40
C LYS A 247 42.39 12.61 6.98
N SER A 248 42.56 12.10 8.21
CA SER A 248 43.86 11.93 8.86
C SER A 248 44.71 10.84 8.18
N SER A 249 44.09 9.71 7.85
CA SER A 249 44.73 8.61 7.11
C SER A 249 45.26 9.06 5.74
N LYS A 250 44.46 9.83 4.98
CA LYS A 250 44.92 10.42 3.70
C LYS A 250 46.08 11.42 3.87
N ARG A 251 46.13 12.17 4.97
CA ARG A 251 47.26 13.08 5.28
C ARG A 251 48.53 12.31 5.61
N SER A 252 48.43 11.24 6.41
CA SER A 252 49.57 10.38 6.77
C SER A 252 50.14 9.67 5.53
N HIS A 253 49.30 9.14 4.64
CA HIS A 253 49.74 8.53 3.38
C HIS A 253 50.39 9.54 2.42
N LYS A 254 49.91 10.78 2.39
CA LYS A 254 50.54 11.84 1.57
C LYS A 254 51.92 12.24 2.11
N GLN A 255 52.08 12.24 3.44
CA GLN A 255 53.35 12.59 4.10
C GLN A 255 54.40 11.48 3.95
N SER A 256 54.01 10.21 4.05
CA SER A 256 54.93 9.08 3.82
C SER A 256 55.39 8.99 2.37
N HIS A 257 54.52 9.25 1.40
CA HIS A 257 54.88 9.31 -0.02
C HIS A 257 55.86 10.46 -0.32
N MET A 258 55.77 11.56 0.43
CA MET A 258 56.65 12.72 0.29
C MET A 258 58.03 12.50 0.94
N GLU A 259 58.09 11.78 2.07
CA GLU A 259 59.36 11.36 2.68
C GLU A 259 60.10 10.29 1.87
N LEU A 260 59.38 9.36 1.22
CA LEU A 260 59.99 8.35 0.36
C LEU A 260 60.62 8.96 -0.90
N SER A 261 59.99 10.01 -1.45
CA SER A 261 60.49 10.71 -2.64
C SER A 261 61.70 11.61 -2.38
N ASN A 262 61.96 12.00 -1.12
CA ASN A 262 63.11 12.83 -0.74
C ASN A 262 64.35 12.02 -0.31
N LYS A 263 64.26 10.67 -0.33
CA LYS A 263 65.34 9.74 0.02
C LYS A 263 65.96 9.00 -1.18
N MET A 264 65.57 9.36 -2.41
CA MET A 264 66.19 8.94 -3.68
C MET A 264 66.92 10.11 -4.30
#